data_AF-A0A7R9JR25-F1
#
_entry.id   AF-A0A7R9JR25-F1
#
_cell.length_a   1.000
_cell.length_b   1.000
_cell.length_c   1.000
_cell.angle_alpha   90.00
_cell.angle_beta   90.00
_cell.angle_gamma   90.00
#
_symmetry.space_group_name_H-M   'P 1'
#
loop_
_entity.id
_entity.type
_entity.pdbx_description
1 polymer ?
#
loop_
_entity_poly.entity_id
_entity_poly.type
_entity_poly.pdbx_seq_one_letter_code
_entity_poly.pdbx_strand_id
1 'polypeptide(L)'
;MARRNRQQHGKNSSQPTAITKSSKGGGRGHFRSVLKQCEELLSIMGVSCVQGEGEAEATCARLNIARCVAGCITQDGDCFLYGAQTVYRNFTISHQGSGSASAFSVDVYKMSEIEDRLSLSRKKLIALSMLCGCDYNEKGVVGVGKETAMKFIESMNDDQVLDRSASALKRWRSDPYFTSLEFQLEAMSRKDLCERCGHTGRRAFHDKKGCELCGQSLGCLEDKAGLRGMTLEDRKLVSLELGIRKKALQDPKFPSQDMMDEFLRTRDMPQVDMTWRQPRILDFIRYSVRLLSWTEDYALDKFLPLLTRWHLLHTAKTSDHRRLVSALRIVRKRVQRGVACLEVVWEDVGGWLSSVVTERKGDEVVLVTVEPRELLERAYPRLIEDFEREKQAKSKKGEIFRMKKN
;
A
#
# COMPACT_ATOMS: atom_id res chain seq x y z
N MET A 1 5.89 2.03 13.16
CA MET A 1 5.00 0.86 13.42
C MET A 1 4.59 0.54 14.88
N ALA A 2 4.75 1.42 15.90
CA ALA A 2 4.35 1.07 17.29
C ALA A 2 3.32 2.01 17.96
N ARG A 3 2.68 2.94 17.25
CA ARG A 3 1.81 3.95 17.90
C ARG A 3 0.35 4.00 17.45
N ARG A 4 -0.05 3.40 16.33
CA ARG A 4 -1.43 3.49 15.83
C ARG A 4 -2.39 2.33 16.19
N ASN A 5 -1.89 1.17 16.63
CA ASN A 5 -2.76 -0.01 16.87
C ASN A 5 -3.44 -0.07 18.25
N ARG A 6 -3.54 1.04 18.99
CA ARG A 6 -4.06 1.03 20.38
C ARG A 6 -5.48 1.57 20.60
N GLN A 7 -6.19 1.99 19.55
CA GLN A 7 -7.53 2.58 19.68
C GLN A 7 -8.59 1.89 18.82
N GLN A 8 -8.66 0.57 18.89
CA GLN A 8 -9.90 -0.15 18.65
C GLN A 8 -9.96 -1.26 19.69
N HIS A 9 -10.86 -1.13 20.67
CA HIS A 9 -11.52 -2.15 21.51
C HIS A 9 -11.99 -1.52 22.83
N GLY A 10 -13.31 -1.22 22.88
CA GLY A 10 -14.23 -1.43 24.01
C GLY A 10 -13.95 -0.83 25.40
N LYS A 11 -14.83 0.08 25.82
CA LYS A 11 -15.07 0.48 27.22
C LYS A 11 -15.72 -0.67 28.04
N ASN A 12 -15.27 -0.90 29.28
CA ASN A 12 -16.14 -1.02 30.46
C ASN A 12 -15.37 -1.09 31.81
N SER A 13 -15.87 -0.27 32.76
CA SER A 13 -15.86 -0.32 34.25
C SER A 13 -14.59 -0.41 35.13
N SER A 14 -14.50 0.61 36.01
CA SER A 14 -14.11 0.67 37.45
C SER A 14 -12.66 0.45 37.95
N GLN A 15 -11.95 1.58 38.13
CA GLN A 15 -11.23 2.11 39.34
C GLN A 15 -10.21 1.26 40.18
N PRO A 16 -9.27 1.89 40.93
CA PRO A 16 -7.88 2.03 40.51
C PRO A 16 -6.85 1.40 41.46
N THR A 17 -5.72 0.93 40.94
CA THR A 17 -4.49 0.78 41.74
C THR A 17 -3.26 1.20 40.94
N ALA A 18 -2.49 2.10 41.55
CA ALA A 18 -1.26 2.67 41.02
C ALA A 18 -0.15 1.62 40.97
N ILE A 19 0.37 1.34 39.77
CA ILE A 19 1.72 0.80 39.59
C ILE A 19 2.37 1.53 38.41
N THR A 20 3.20 2.51 38.74
CA THR A 20 4.21 3.09 37.86
C THR A 20 5.23 2.01 37.52
N LYS A 21 5.10 1.38 36.35
CA LYS A 21 6.18 0.59 35.74
C LYS A 21 6.60 1.21 34.41
N SER A 22 7.75 1.86 34.45
CA SER A 22 8.54 2.26 33.29
C SER A 22 9.03 1.02 32.54
N SER A 23 8.40 0.68 31.41
CA SER A 23 8.90 -0.34 30.48
C SER A 23 9.34 0.30 29.16
N LYS A 24 10.57 0.78 29.09
CA LYS A 24 11.23 1.16 27.84
C LYS A 24 12.60 0.48 27.75
N GLY A 25 12.65 -0.69 27.11
CA GLY A 25 13.92 -1.38 26.84
C GLY A 25 13.82 -2.66 26.01
N GLY A 26 12.93 -3.60 26.35
CA GLY A 26 12.93 -4.96 25.79
C GLY A 26 12.34 -5.13 24.37
N GLY A 27 11.39 -4.29 23.96
CA GLY A 27 10.60 -4.53 22.74
C GLY A 27 11.38 -4.43 21.42
N ARG A 28 12.39 -3.55 21.35
CA ARG A 28 13.17 -3.34 20.12
C ARG A 28 14.14 -4.49 19.82
N GLY A 29 14.73 -5.09 20.87
CA GLY A 29 15.62 -6.25 20.71
C GLY A 29 14.86 -7.48 20.23
N HIS A 30 13.72 -7.76 20.88
CA HIS A 30 12.84 -8.86 20.46
C HIS A 30 12.32 -8.67 19.03
N PHE A 31 11.85 -7.48 18.67
CA PHE A 31 11.38 -7.19 17.31
C PHE A 31 12.47 -7.43 16.26
N ARG A 32 13.72 -6.98 16.49
CA ARG A 32 14.84 -7.24 15.57
C ARG A 32 15.16 -8.73 15.45
N SER A 33 15.04 -9.49 16.54
CA SER A 33 15.21 -10.94 16.53
C SER A 33 14.15 -11.61 15.64
N VAL A 34 12.89 -11.21 15.79
CA VAL A 34 11.79 -11.74 14.97
C VAL A 34 11.99 -11.38 13.49
N LEU A 35 12.41 -10.16 13.17
CA LEU A 35 12.71 -9.77 11.78
C LEU A 35 13.79 -10.66 11.14
N LYS A 36 14.87 -10.95 11.86
CA LYS A 36 15.93 -11.86 11.38
C LYS A 36 15.40 -13.28 11.16
N GLN A 37 14.54 -13.76 12.05
CA GLN A 37 13.89 -15.06 11.91
C GLN A 37 13.01 -15.08 10.65
N CYS A 38 12.20 -14.04 10.42
CA CYS A 38 11.40 -13.93 9.20
C CYS A 38 12.26 -13.86 7.93
N GLU A 39 13.38 -13.12 7.96
CA GLU A 39 14.34 -13.05 6.85
C GLU A 39 14.96 -14.43 6.53
N GLU A 40 15.38 -15.17 7.56
CA GLU A 40 15.88 -16.54 7.42
C GLU A 40 14.83 -17.46 6.80
N LEU A 41 13.58 -17.39 7.27
CA LEU A 41 12.47 -18.16 6.73
C LEU A 41 12.21 -17.85 5.26
N LEU A 42 12.17 -16.57 4.87
CA LEU A 42 11.98 -16.14 3.48
C LEU A 42 13.12 -16.65 2.59
N SER A 43 14.37 -16.58 3.07
CA SER A 43 15.53 -17.14 2.39
C SER A 43 15.46 -18.66 2.22
N ILE A 44 14.94 -19.39 3.20
CA ILE A 44 14.65 -20.83 3.11
C ILE A 44 13.58 -21.11 2.05
N MET A 45 12.53 -20.27 1.98
CA MET A 45 11.48 -20.34 0.97
C MET A 45 11.93 -19.95 -0.44
N GLY A 46 13.18 -19.46 -0.61
CA GLY A 46 13.72 -19.03 -1.90
C GLY A 46 13.31 -17.61 -2.30
N VAL A 47 12.83 -16.81 -1.36
CA VAL A 47 12.44 -15.40 -1.54
C VAL A 47 13.61 -14.49 -1.15
N SER A 48 13.93 -13.52 -2.01
CA SER A 48 14.96 -12.51 -1.73
C SER A 48 14.41 -11.40 -0.84
N CYS A 49 15.15 -11.09 0.23
CA CYS A 49 14.92 -9.91 1.08
C CYS A 49 15.92 -8.81 0.69
N VAL A 50 15.46 -7.57 0.70
CA VAL A 50 16.30 -6.39 0.40
C VAL A 50 16.30 -5.48 1.62
N GLN A 51 17.50 -5.13 2.08
CA GLN A 51 17.65 -4.14 3.14
C GLN A 51 17.52 -2.74 2.54
N GLY A 52 16.40 -2.08 2.82
CA GLY A 52 16.19 -0.67 2.50
C GLY A 52 16.98 0.27 3.42
N GLU A 53 17.32 1.44 2.89
CA GLU A 53 17.80 2.57 3.70
C GLU A 53 16.59 3.29 4.30
N GLY A 54 16.55 3.47 5.62
CA GLY A 54 15.46 4.18 6.32
C GLY A 54 14.12 3.43 6.26
N GLU A 55 13.06 4.11 5.82
CA GLU A 55 11.71 3.51 5.72
C GLU A 55 11.61 2.47 4.60
N ALA A 56 10.96 1.35 4.93
CA ALA A 56 10.75 0.27 3.96
C ALA A 56 9.88 0.73 2.78
N GLU A 57 8.85 1.55 3.02
CA GLU A 57 7.97 2.10 1.98
C GLU A 57 8.72 2.93 0.94
N ALA A 58 9.76 3.65 1.37
CA ALA A 58 10.59 4.43 0.47
C ALA A 58 11.37 3.54 -0.51
N THR A 59 11.87 2.41 -0.01
CA THR A 59 12.57 1.42 -0.84
C THR A 59 11.58 0.70 -1.77
N CYS A 60 10.41 0.30 -1.27
CA CYS A 60 9.34 -0.29 -2.07
C CYS A 60 8.91 0.64 -3.22
N ALA A 61 8.66 1.92 -2.92
CA ALA A 61 8.33 2.93 -3.92
C ALA A 61 9.45 3.08 -4.96
N ARG A 62 10.71 3.11 -4.53
CA ARG A 62 11.88 3.20 -5.43
C ARG A 62 11.96 2.03 -6.41
N LEU A 63 11.70 0.81 -5.94
CA LEU A 63 11.65 -0.40 -6.78
C LEU A 63 10.50 -0.36 -7.77
N ASN A 64 9.35 0.18 -7.36
CA ASN A 64 8.17 0.29 -8.22
C ASN A 64 8.34 1.38 -9.29
N ILE A 65 8.91 2.54 -8.94
CA ILE A 65 9.30 3.60 -9.90
C ILE A 65 10.29 3.04 -10.94
N ALA A 66 11.27 2.25 -10.49
CA ALA A 66 12.25 1.61 -11.37
C ALA A 66 11.68 0.47 -12.24
N ARG A 67 10.39 0.12 -12.05
CA ARG A 67 9.72 -1.02 -12.71
C ARG A 67 10.37 -2.37 -12.42
N CYS A 68 11.13 -2.50 -11.32
CA CYS A 68 11.64 -3.79 -10.86
C CYS A 68 10.54 -4.65 -10.23
N VAL A 69 9.50 -4.01 -9.67
CA VAL A 69 8.31 -4.67 -9.13
C VAL A 69 7.04 -4.04 -9.72
N ALA A 70 5.99 -4.86 -9.82
CA ALA A 70 4.69 -4.41 -10.34
C ALA A 70 3.93 -3.48 -9.38
N GLY A 71 4.22 -3.54 -8.07
CA GLY A 71 3.61 -2.66 -7.08
C GLY A 71 4.05 -3.00 -5.65
N CYS A 72 3.56 -2.22 -4.69
CA CYS A 72 3.91 -2.34 -3.28
C CYS A 72 2.71 -2.87 -2.49
N ILE A 73 2.87 -3.96 -1.73
CA ILE A 73 1.82 -4.46 -0.84
C ILE A 73 2.00 -3.80 0.52
N THR A 74 1.10 -2.89 0.89
CA THR A 74 1.19 -2.16 2.16
C THR A 74 -0.16 -1.64 2.65
N GLN A 75 -0.25 -1.44 3.96
CA GLN A 75 -1.34 -0.73 4.63
C GLN A 75 -1.02 0.75 4.86
N ASP A 76 0.18 1.21 4.47
CA ASP A 76 0.63 2.57 4.66
C ASP A 76 0.42 3.41 3.39
N GLY A 77 -0.16 4.60 3.55
CA GLY A 77 -0.37 5.56 2.47
C GLY A 77 0.89 6.32 2.09
N ASP A 78 1.88 6.38 2.98
CA ASP A 78 3.13 7.12 2.78
C ASP A 78 3.94 6.60 1.58
N CYS A 79 3.67 5.37 1.13
CA CYS A 79 4.21 4.79 -0.10
C CYS A 79 4.00 5.69 -1.33
N PHE A 80 2.84 6.36 -1.44
CA PHE A 80 2.57 7.31 -2.52
C PHE A 80 3.36 8.61 -2.39
N LEU A 81 3.62 9.06 -1.15
CA LEU A 81 4.44 10.25 -0.89
C LEU A 81 5.90 9.99 -1.31
N TYR A 82 6.37 8.74 -1.13
CA TYR A 82 7.64 8.26 -1.66
C TYR A 82 7.65 8.00 -3.18
N GLY A 83 6.48 8.06 -3.83
CA GLY A 83 6.34 8.01 -5.29
C GLY A 83 5.96 6.66 -5.88
N ALA A 84 5.47 5.71 -5.08
CA ALA A 84 4.94 4.46 -5.60
C ALA A 84 3.85 4.70 -6.65
N GLN A 85 3.84 3.90 -7.70
CA GLN A 85 2.92 3.98 -8.83
C GLN A 85 1.71 3.06 -8.64
N THR A 86 1.88 1.92 -7.96
CA THR A 86 0.81 0.97 -7.69
C THR A 86 0.95 0.41 -6.28
N VAL A 87 -0.12 0.53 -5.49
CA VAL A 87 -0.19 0.06 -4.10
C VAL A 87 -1.35 -0.92 -3.95
N TYR A 88 -1.06 -2.06 -3.34
CA TYR A 88 -2.00 -3.11 -2.99
C TYR A 88 -2.29 -3.05 -1.49
N ARG A 89 -3.52 -2.72 -1.12
CA ARG A 89 -3.98 -2.55 0.27
C ARG A 89 -5.00 -3.63 0.63
N ASN A 90 -5.23 -3.87 1.92
CA ASN A 90 -6.25 -4.79 2.42
C ASN A 90 -6.12 -6.23 1.87
N PHE A 91 -4.87 -6.65 1.62
CA PHE A 91 -4.56 -7.99 1.12
C PHE A 91 -5.07 -9.05 2.10
N THR A 92 -6.10 -9.80 1.69
CA THR A 92 -6.80 -10.75 2.53
C THR A 92 -6.85 -12.12 1.88
N ILE A 93 -6.37 -13.14 2.58
CA ILE A 93 -6.41 -14.55 2.16
C ILE A 93 -7.42 -15.38 2.97
N SER A 94 -8.18 -14.76 3.87
CA SER A 94 -9.17 -15.46 4.70
C SER A 94 -10.46 -15.74 3.91
N HIS A 95 -11.08 -16.88 4.25
CA HIS A 95 -12.40 -17.27 3.74
C HIS A 95 -13.56 -16.49 4.41
N GLN A 96 -13.29 -15.82 5.53
CA GLN A 96 -14.22 -15.00 6.28
C GLN A 96 -13.65 -13.59 6.34
N GLY A 97 -14.13 -12.69 5.48
CA GLY A 97 -13.77 -11.28 5.54
C GLY A 97 -14.57 -10.60 6.66
N SER A 98 -13.91 -10.11 7.70
CA SER A 98 -14.53 -9.22 8.67
C SER A 98 -14.51 -7.79 8.11
N GLY A 99 -15.62 -7.36 7.50
CA GLY A 99 -15.84 -5.99 7.04
C GLY A 99 -15.46 -5.75 5.58
N SER A 100 -16.48 -5.46 4.75
CA SER A 100 -16.48 -4.95 3.36
C SER A 100 -15.57 -5.60 2.29
N ALA A 101 -14.58 -6.42 2.65
CA ALA A 101 -13.69 -7.13 1.75
C ALA A 101 -14.23 -8.54 1.48
N SER A 102 -14.38 -8.89 0.21
CA SER A 102 -14.72 -10.26 -0.22
C SER A 102 -13.56 -11.21 0.10
N ALA A 103 -13.84 -12.49 0.33
CA ALA A 103 -12.79 -13.50 0.54
C ALA A 103 -11.82 -13.50 -0.65
N PHE A 104 -10.50 -13.54 -0.39
CA PHE A 104 -9.45 -13.46 -1.42
C PHE A 104 -9.44 -12.15 -2.23
N SER A 105 -9.47 -11.01 -1.55
CA SER A 105 -9.45 -9.69 -2.19
C SER A 105 -8.25 -8.85 -1.79
N VAL A 106 -7.99 -7.84 -2.63
CA VAL A 106 -6.99 -6.80 -2.44
C VAL A 106 -7.49 -5.55 -3.13
N ASP A 107 -7.33 -4.40 -2.47
CA ASP A 107 -7.66 -3.10 -3.04
C ASP A 107 -6.46 -2.59 -3.82
N VAL A 108 -6.66 -2.24 -5.08
CA VAL A 108 -5.60 -1.76 -5.97
C VAL A 108 -5.74 -0.26 -6.14
N TYR A 109 -4.69 0.48 -5.80
CA TYR A 109 -4.60 1.92 -5.98
C TYR A 109 -3.45 2.23 -6.93
N LYS A 110 -3.75 2.96 -8.01
CA LYS A 110 -2.73 3.42 -8.96
C LYS A 110 -2.60 4.93 -8.92
N MET A 111 -1.36 5.41 -8.97
CA MET A 111 -1.09 6.84 -8.97
C MET A 111 -1.74 7.54 -10.16
N SER A 112 -1.74 6.91 -11.35
CA SER A 112 -2.42 7.44 -12.54
C SER A 112 -3.92 7.64 -12.32
N GLU A 113 -4.60 6.68 -11.69
CA GLU A 113 -6.04 6.78 -11.40
C GLU A 113 -6.33 7.83 -10.32
N ILE A 114 -5.41 8.04 -9.38
CA ILE A 114 -5.49 9.10 -8.37
C ILE A 114 -5.34 10.48 -9.03
N GLU A 115 -4.38 10.64 -9.94
CA GLU A 115 -4.17 11.88 -10.69
C GLU A 115 -5.36 12.18 -11.59
N ASP A 116 -5.84 11.19 -12.35
CA ASP A 116 -6.96 11.36 -13.30
C ASP A 116 -8.28 11.70 -12.59
N ARG A 117 -8.59 11.05 -11.47
CA ARG A 117 -9.90 11.18 -10.80
C ARG A 117 -9.94 12.25 -9.72
N LEU A 118 -8.82 12.47 -9.03
CA LEU A 118 -8.75 13.38 -7.87
C LEU A 118 -7.85 14.59 -8.14
N SER A 119 -7.16 14.65 -9.29
CA SER A 119 -6.20 15.72 -9.60
C SER A 119 -5.14 15.91 -8.51
N LEU A 120 -4.75 14.81 -7.87
CA LEU A 120 -3.77 14.76 -6.78
C LEU A 120 -2.45 14.18 -7.27
N SER A 121 -1.51 15.05 -7.66
CA SER A 121 -0.13 14.68 -7.93
C SER A 121 0.63 14.31 -6.66
N ARG A 122 1.80 13.68 -6.79
CA ARG A 122 2.68 13.37 -5.65
C ARG A 122 3.00 14.63 -4.81
N LYS A 123 3.20 15.78 -5.48
CA LYS A 123 3.46 17.05 -4.80
C LYS A 123 2.26 17.49 -3.96
N LYS A 124 1.06 17.37 -4.51
CA LYS A 124 -0.22 17.63 -3.80
C LYS A 124 -0.44 16.68 -2.64
N LEU A 125 -0.10 15.41 -2.76
CA LEU A 125 -0.20 14.44 -1.67
C LEU A 125 0.73 14.78 -0.50
N ILE A 126 1.97 15.18 -0.77
CA ILE A 126 2.92 15.63 0.26
C ILE A 126 2.43 16.94 0.93
N ALA A 127 1.88 17.88 0.16
CA ALA A 127 1.29 19.08 0.73
C ALA A 127 0.05 18.76 1.61
N LEU A 128 -0.81 17.85 1.15
CA LEU A 128 -1.95 17.36 1.90
C LEU A 128 -1.52 16.68 3.21
N SER A 129 -0.44 15.89 3.19
CA SER A 129 0.09 15.23 4.40
C SER A 129 0.64 16.22 5.42
N MET A 130 1.21 17.35 4.97
CA MET A 130 1.62 18.43 5.89
C MET A 130 0.42 19.13 6.54
N LEU A 131 -0.70 19.27 5.83
CA LEU A 131 -1.92 19.92 6.32
C LEU A 131 -2.73 19.00 7.25
N CYS A 132 -2.96 17.75 6.85
CA CYS A 132 -3.78 16.78 7.58
C CYS A 132 -3.00 15.97 8.62
N GLY A 133 -1.67 15.94 8.51
CA GLY A 133 -0.78 15.13 9.33
C GLY A 133 -0.44 13.77 8.70
N CYS A 134 0.73 13.25 9.05
CA CYS A 134 1.27 11.95 8.66
C CYS A 134 2.11 11.35 9.80
N ASP A 135 2.82 10.25 9.56
CA ASP A 135 3.66 9.61 10.59
C ASP A 135 4.83 10.50 11.06
N TYR A 136 5.29 11.44 10.22
CA TYR A 136 6.31 12.44 10.57
C TYR A 136 5.75 13.65 11.33
N ASN A 137 4.46 13.96 11.15
CA ASN A 137 3.77 15.03 11.87
C ASN A 137 2.33 14.62 12.15
N GLU A 138 2.09 13.97 13.28
CA GLU A 138 0.77 13.42 13.62
C GLU A 138 -0.35 14.48 13.70
N LYS A 139 0.00 15.73 14.00
CA LYS A 139 -0.98 16.79 14.23
C LYS A 139 -1.41 17.54 12.96
N GLY A 140 -0.56 17.58 11.94
CA GLY A 140 -0.75 18.48 10.80
C GLY A 140 -0.94 19.93 11.24
N VAL A 141 -1.76 20.68 10.51
CA VAL A 141 -2.20 22.02 10.91
C VAL A 141 -3.44 21.91 11.79
N VAL A 142 -3.32 22.35 13.04
CA VAL A 142 -4.43 22.28 14.02
C VAL A 142 -5.64 23.06 13.52
N GLY A 143 -6.81 22.40 13.49
CA GLY A 143 -8.06 23.00 13.05
C GLY A 143 -8.25 23.03 11.52
N VAL A 144 -7.42 22.32 10.76
CA VAL A 144 -7.62 22.07 9.32
C VAL A 144 -7.99 20.60 9.13
N GLY A 145 -9.24 20.35 8.75
CA GLY A 145 -9.73 19.00 8.47
C GLY A 145 -9.39 18.54 7.05
N LYS A 146 -9.59 17.25 6.77
CA LYS A 146 -9.38 16.63 5.45
C LYS A 146 -10.12 17.36 4.33
N GLU A 147 -11.39 17.70 4.53
CA GLU A 147 -12.20 18.39 3.51
C GLU A 147 -11.68 19.79 3.20
N THR A 148 -11.28 20.54 4.24
CA THR A 148 -10.71 21.88 4.10
C THR A 148 -9.39 21.85 3.35
N ALA A 149 -8.51 20.89 3.71
CA ALA A 149 -7.23 20.71 3.05
C ALA A 149 -7.40 20.27 1.59
N MET A 150 -8.32 19.33 1.31
CA MET A 150 -8.63 18.87 -0.05
C MET A 150 -9.09 20.03 -0.94
N LYS A 151 -10.08 20.82 -0.51
CA LYS A 151 -10.58 21.98 -1.28
C LYS A 151 -9.47 22.96 -1.62
N PHE A 152 -8.55 23.19 -0.67
CA PHE A 152 -7.41 24.07 -0.88
C PHE A 152 -6.41 23.47 -1.88
N ILE A 153 -6.04 22.19 -1.72
CA ILE A 153 -5.11 21.51 -2.63
C ILE A 153 -5.66 21.38 -4.06
N GLU A 154 -6.96 21.13 -4.20
CA GLU A 154 -7.66 21.10 -5.50
C GLU A 154 -7.60 22.44 -6.22
N SER A 155 -7.65 23.55 -5.48
CA SER A 155 -7.54 24.90 -6.05
C SER A 155 -6.13 25.29 -6.52
N MET A 156 -5.12 24.49 -6.17
CA MET A 156 -3.72 24.77 -6.53
C MET A 156 -3.30 24.06 -7.81
N ASN A 157 -2.46 24.73 -8.60
CA ASN A 157 -1.73 24.09 -9.70
C ASN A 157 -0.48 23.37 -9.17
N ASP A 158 -0.07 22.26 -9.77
CA ASP A 158 1.07 21.44 -9.31
C ASP A 158 2.38 22.21 -9.16
N ASP A 159 2.63 23.20 -10.03
CA ASP A 159 3.81 24.06 -9.98
C ASP A 159 3.81 25.00 -8.78
N GLN A 160 2.64 25.29 -8.20
CA GLN A 160 2.47 26.16 -7.04
C GLN A 160 2.61 25.43 -5.69
N VAL A 161 2.72 24.08 -5.70
CA VAL A 161 2.54 23.27 -4.49
C VAL A 161 3.84 22.98 -3.74
N LEU A 162 4.97 22.69 -4.42
CA LEU A 162 6.22 22.29 -3.74
C LEU A 162 7.53 22.85 -4.30
N ASP A 163 7.53 23.70 -5.33
CA ASP A 163 8.82 24.08 -5.93
C ASP A 163 9.68 24.96 -5.00
N ARG A 164 11.01 24.73 -5.04
CA ARG A 164 11.98 25.07 -3.97
C ARG A 164 11.96 26.53 -3.49
N SER A 165 11.55 27.47 -4.33
CA SER A 165 11.40 28.92 -4.04
C SER A 165 9.97 29.46 -4.25
N ALA A 166 9.04 28.64 -4.73
CA ALA A 166 7.74 29.09 -5.26
C ALA A 166 6.51 28.43 -4.60
N SER A 167 6.67 27.45 -3.71
CA SER A 167 5.51 26.82 -3.08
C SER A 167 4.72 27.83 -2.25
N ALA A 168 3.41 27.88 -2.47
CA ALA A 168 2.50 28.76 -1.72
C ALA A 168 2.70 28.59 -0.20
N LEU A 169 2.90 27.34 0.26
CA LEU A 169 3.18 27.03 1.66
C LEU A 169 4.46 27.68 2.21
N LYS A 170 5.53 27.77 1.41
CA LYS A 170 6.77 28.48 1.81
C LYS A 170 6.56 30.00 1.75
N ARG A 171 5.88 30.47 0.70
CA ARG A 171 5.59 31.90 0.48
C ARG A 171 4.67 32.48 1.56
N TRP A 172 3.84 31.68 2.21
CA TRP A 172 2.98 32.13 3.30
C TRP A 172 3.72 32.92 4.40
N ARG A 173 4.98 32.58 4.68
CA ARG A 173 5.79 33.32 5.68
C ARG A 173 6.44 34.58 5.14
N SER A 174 6.98 34.52 3.92
CA SER A 174 7.89 35.54 3.41
C SER A 174 7.24 36.54 2.45
N ASP A 175 6.11 36.18 1.84
CA ASP A 175 5.51 36.96 0.77
C ASP A 175 4.49 38.00 1.31
N PRO A 176 4.77 39.30 1.18
CA PRO A 176 3.86 40.37 1.62
C PRO A 176 2.51 40.36 0.92
N TYR A 177 2.39 39.68 -0.23
CA TYR A 177 1.15 39.52 -0.98
C TYR A 177 0.01 39.00 -0.10
N PHE A 178 0.27 37.97 0.73
CA PHE A 178 -0.76 37.39 1.59
C PHE A 178 -1.21 38.34 2.69
N THR A 179 -0.30 39.13 3.25
CA THR A 179 -0.64 40.17 4.23
C THR A 179 -1.50 41.27 3.60
N SER A 180 -1.23 41.64 2.33
CA SER A 180 -2.07 42.59 1.59
C SER A 180 -3.49 42.04 1.36
N LEU A 181 -3.60 40.75 1.00
CA LEU A 181 -4.90 40.10 0.83
C LEU A 181 -5.69 40.00 2.14
N GLU A 182 -5.04 39.72 3.26
CA GLU A 182 -5.68 39.71 4.59
C GLU A 182 -6.29 41.08 4.90
N PHE A 183 -5.52 42.16 4.70
CA PHE A 183 -6.01 43.52 4.90
C PHE A 183 -7.19 43.87 4.00
N GLN A 184 -7.12 43.49 2.71
CA GLN A 184 -8.22 43.68 1.78
C GLN A 184 -9.49 42.91 2.20
N LEU A 185 -9.34 41.67 2.68
CA LEU A 185 -10.45 40.84 3.13
C LEU A 185 -11.10 41.39 4.42
N GLU A 186 -10.29 41.91 5.34
CA GLU A 186 -10.77 42.64 6.52
C GLU A 186 -11.49 43.94 6.13
N ALA A 187 -10.93 44.71 5.20
CA ALA A 187 -11.56 45.93 4.68
C ALA A 187 -12.93 45.65 4.03
N MET A 188 -13.07 44.55 3.29
CA MET A 188 -14.34 44.13 2.70
C MET A 188 -15.40 43.72 3.75
N SER A 189 -14.97 43.33 4.95
CA SER A 189 -15.88 42.93 6.03
C SER A 189 -16.37 44.12 6.85
N ARG A 190 -15.79 45.33 6.68
CA ARG A 190 -16.19 46.50 7.45
C ARG A 190 -17.48 47.12 6.91
N LYS A 191 -18.44 47.35 7.81
CA LYS A 191 -19.78 47.88 7.49
C LYS A 191 -19.81 49.40 7.23
N ASP A 192 -18.71 50.08 7.50
CA ASP A 192 -18.52 51.52 7.28
C ASP A 192 -18.03 51.84 5.86
N LEU A 193 -17.64 50.82 5.08
CA LEU A 193 -17.18 50.96 3.71
C LEU A 193 -18.25 50.57 2.69
N CYS A 194 -18.20 51.21 1.53
CA CYS A 194 -19.09 50.93 0.41
C CYS A 194 -18.68 49.63 -0.25
N GLU A 195 -19.65 48.75 -0.49
CA GLU A 195 -19.44 47.46 -1.15
C GLU A 195 -18.98 47.61 -2.61
N ARG A 196 -19.33 48.73 -3.26
CA ARG A 196 -19.03 48.99 -4.67
C ARG A 196 -17.68 49.68 -4.92
N CYS A 197 -17.38 50.75 -4.18
CA CYS A 197 -16.16 51.54 -4.37
C CYS A 197 -15.10 51.37 -3.28
N GLY A 198 -15.42 50.71 -2.15
CA GLY A 198 -14.49 50.53 -1.04
C GLY A 198 -14.22 51.78 -0.19
N HIS A 199 -14.84 52.92 -0.48
CA HIS A 199 -14.73 54.17 0.28
C HIS A 199 -15.73 54.27 1.43
N THR A 200 -15.49 55.19 2.37
CA THR A 200 -16.37 55.40 3.54
C THR A 200 -17.81 55.76 3.13
N GLY A 201 -18.77 55.16 3.82
CA GLY A 201 -20.21 55.29 3.57
C GLY A 201 -20.84 54.05 2.92
N ARG A 202 -22.15 53.86 3.12
CA ARG A 202 -22.87 52.70 2.54
C ARG A 202 -23.21 52.95 1.07
N ARG A 203 -23.33 51.88 0.28
CA ARG A 203 -23.75 51.94 -1.13
C ARG A 203 -25.03 52.77 -1.33
N ALA A 204 -26.05 52.53 -0.52
CA ALA A 204 -27.32 53.25 -0.59
C ALA A 204 -27.18 54.77 -0.36
N PHE A 205 -26.12 55.21 0.32
CA PHE A 205 -25.81 56.63 0.51
C PHE A 205 -25.09 57.20 -0.71
N HIS A 206 -24.10 56.49 -1.24
CA HIS A 206 -23.40 56.89 -2.47
C HIS A 206 -24.35 56.94 -3.68
N ASP A 207 -25.31 56.01 -3.80
CA ASP A 207 -26.31 56.01 -4.87
C ASP A 207 -27.17 57.30 -4.88
N LYS A 208 -27.32 57.98 -3.73
CA LYS A 208 -28.12 59.21 -3.60
C LYS A 208 -27.31 60.50 -3.60
N LYS A 209 -26.14 60.50 -2.96
CA LYS A 209 -25.33 61.71 -2.72
C LYS A 209 -23.99 61.75 -3.45
N GLY A 210 -23.66 60.68 -4.19
CA GLY A 210 -22.35 60.56 -4.82
C GLY A 210 -21.27 60.09 -3.85
N CYS A 211 -20.04 59.99 -4.34
CA CYS A 211 -18.86 59.62 -3.57
C CYS A 211 -17.72 60.59 -3.92
N GLU A 212 -17.31 61.40 -2.95
CA GLU A 212 -16.27 62.42 -3.10
C GLU A 212 -14.93 61.81 -3.53
N LEU A 213 -14.56 60.69 -2.92
CA LEU A 213 -13.32 59.97 -3.24
C LEU A 213 -13.33 59.32 -4.64
N CYS A 214 -14.51 59.07 -5.22
CA CYS A 214 -14.64 58.65 -6.61
C CYS A 214 -14.82 59.83 -7.59
N GLY A 215 -15.02 61.06 -7.08
CA GLY A 215 -15.39 62.21 -7.89
C GLY A 215 -16.77 62.11 -8.56
N GLN A 216 -17.67 61.26 -8.05
CA GLN A 216 -19.01 61.06 -8.62
C GLN A 216 -20.04 61.88 -7.85
N SER A 217 -20.83 62.70 -8.55
CA SER A 217 -21.92 63.49 -7.96
C SER A 217 -23.19 62.66 -7.72
N LEU A 218 -23.33 61.53 -8.41
CA LEU A 218 -24.41 60.55 -8.21
C LEU A 218 -23.84 59.14 -8.37
N GLY A 219 -23.99 58.27 -7.36
CA GLY A 219 -23.40 56.93 -7.37
C GLY A 219 -21.89 56.89 -7.06
N CYS A 220 -21.24 55.77 -7.37
CA CYS A 220 -19.79 55.58 -7.21
C CYS A 220 -19.21 54.62 -8.26
N LEU A 221 -17.90 54.70 -8.46
CA LEU A 221 -17.16 53.81 -9.37
C LEU A 221 -17.00 52.42 -8.73
N GLU A 222 -16.96 51.38 -9.57
CA GLU A 222 -16.67 50.03 -9.11
C GLU A 222 -15.15 49.86 -8.94
N ASP A 223 -14.72 49.47 -7.74
CA ASP A 223 -13.33 49.08 -7.50
C ASP A 223 -13.10 47.66 -8.01
N LYS A 224 -12.34 47.53 -9.09
CA LYS A 224 -11.95 46.25 -9.69
C LYS A 224 -10.55 45.80 -9.28
N ALA A 225 -9.88 46.51 -8.38
CA ALA A 225 -8.56 46.13 -7.91
C ALA A 225 -8.64 45.02 -6.84
N GLY A 226 -7.59 44.17 -6.82
CA GLY A 226 -7.41 43.16 -5.78
C GLY A 226 -8.60 42.19 -5.65
N LEU A 227 -8.99 41.91 -4.40
CA LEU A 227 -10.08 40.99 -4.08
C LEU A 227 -11.46 41.44 -4.60
N ARG A 228 -11.71 42.74 -4.76
CA ARG A 228 -13.03 43.24 -5.21
C ARG A 228 -13.29 42.97 -6.69
N GLY A 229 -12.24 42.89 -7.51
CA GLY A 229 -12.33 42.51 -8.92
C GLY A 229 -12.47 41.01 -9.17
N MET A 230 -12.35 40.17 -8.14
CA MET A 230 -12.43 38.72 -8.26
C MET A 230 -13.88 38.21 -8.22
N THR A 231 -14.10 37.02 -8.81
CA THR A 231 -15.40 36.33 -8.70
C THR A 231 -15.73 35.99 -7.24
N LEU A 232 -16.99 35.66 -6.94
CA LEU A 232 -17.37 35.25 -5.58
C LEU A 232 -16.66 33.94 -5.19
N GLU A 233 -16.52 33.03 -6.15
CA GLU A 233 -15.85 31.74 -6.02
C GLU A 233 -14.35 31.92 -5.72
N ASP A 234 -13.65 32.74 -6.49
CA ASP A 234 -12.22 33.02 -6.29
C ASP A 234 -11.97 33.66 -4.92
N ARG A 235 -12.84 34.59 -4.50
CA ARG A 235 -12.76 35.21 -3.17
C ARG A 235 -12.93 34.18 -2.04
N LYS A 236 -13.82 33.20 -2.21
CA LYS A 236 -13.99 32.11 -1.23
C LYS A 236 -12.73 31.25 -1.15
N LEU A 237 -12.07 30.98 -2.28
CA LEU A 237 -10.80 30.24 -2.31
C LEU A 237 -9.67 31.01 -1.62
N VAL A 238 -9.54 32.32 -1.87
CA VAL A 238 -8.57 33.17 -1.16
C VAL A 238 -8.87 33.20 0.34
N SER A 239 -10.14 33.36 0.72
CA SER A 239 -10.55 33.33 2.13
C SER A 239 -10.21 32.00 2.82
N LEU A 240 -10.42 30.88 2.11
CA LEU A 240 -10.05 29.54 2.57
C LEU A 240 -8.53 29.43 2.76
N GLU A 241 -7.74 29.83 1.78
CA GLU A 241 -6.27 29.82 1.84
C GLU A 241 -5.75 30.64 3.02
N LEU A 242 -6.22 31.88 3.19
CA LEU A 242 -5.80 32.75 4.29
C LEU A 242 -6.22 32.18 5.66
N GLY A 243 -7.38 31.54 5.74
CA GLY A 243 -7.84 30.83 6.94
C GLY A 243 -6.93 29.66 7.32
N ILE A 244 -6.43 28.91 6.34
CA ILE A 244 -5.47 27.82 6.55
C ILE A 244 -4.10 28.40 6.92
N ARG A 245 -3.62 29.41 6.18
CA ARG A 245 -2.36 30.12 6.45
C ARG A 245 -2.30 30.60 7.90
N LYS A 246 -3.33 31.30 8.38
CA LYS A 246 -3.40 31.82 9.75
C LYS A 246 -3.24 30.72 10.81
N LYS A 247 -3.77 29.52 10.56
CA LYS A 247 -3.62 28.37 11.46
C LYS A 247 -2.24 27.73 11.33
N ALA A 248 -1.76 27.57 10.11
CA ALA A 248 -0.47 26.95 9.81
C ALA A 248 0.71 27.73 10.39
N LEU A 249 0.65 29.07 10.30
CA LEU A 249 1.69 29.96 10.82
C LEU A 249 1.78 30.01 12.37
N GLN A 250 0.80 29.43 13.09
CA GLN A 250 0.88 29.27 14.55
C GLN A 250 2.00 28.30 14.96
N ASP A 251 2.30 27.32 14.10
CA ASP A 251 3.49 26.47 14.26
C ASP A 251 4.68 27.18 13.60
N PRO A 252 5.72 27.61 14.33
CA PRO A 252 6.88 28.28 13.75
C PRO A 252 7.68 27.38 12.79
N LYS A 253 7.53 26.05 12.86
CA LYS A 253 8.24 25.09 12.01
C LYS A 253 7.50 24.76 10.72
N PHE A 254 6.29 25.24 10.53
CA PHE A 254 5.53 25.02 9.30
C PHE A 254 5.99 25.97 8.17
N PRO A 255 6.15 25.50 6.91
CA PRO A 255 6.09 24.10 6.48
C PRO A 255 7.37 23.33 6.85
N SER A 256 7.24 22.04 7.18
CA SER A 256 8.38 21.21 7.60
C SER A 256 9.29 20.89 6.42
N GLN A 257 10.46 21.54 6.36
CA GLN A 257 11.46 21.28 5.33
C GLN A 257 12.03 19.86 5.43
N ASP A 258 12.29 19.37 6.64
CA ASP A 258 12.79 18.01 6.88
C ASP A 258 11.84 16.94 6.32
N MET A 259 10.53 17.12 6.47
CA MET A 259 9.53 16.19 5.93
C MET A 259 9.50 16.23 4.40
N MET A 260 9.53 17.42 3.81
CA MET A 260 9.57 17.58 2.36
C MET A 260 10.84 16.92 1.79
N ASP A 261 11.98 17.14 2.42
CA ASP A 261 13.24 16.57 2.01
C ASP A 261 13.23 15.04 2.14
N GLU A 262 12.70 14.49 3.23
CA GLU A 262 12.62 13.02 3.39
C GLU A 262 11.76 12.35 2.31
N PHE A 263 10.59 12.92 1.99
CA PHE A 263 9.72 12.35 0.95
C PHE A 263 10.21 12.60 -0.47
N LEU A 264 10.87 13.73 -0.74
CA LEU A 264 11.39 14.08 -2.07
C LEU A 264 12.80 13.55 -2.34
N ARG A 265 13.51 13.11 -1.29
CA ARG A 265 14.86 12.54 -1.41
C ARG A 265 14.84 11.35 -2.36
N THR A 266 15.68 11.43 -3.37
CA THR A 266 15.96 10.27 -4.23
C THR A 266 16.91 9.36 -3.49
N ARG A 267 16.48 8.13 -3.24
CA ARG A 267 17.31 7.09 -2.61
C ARG A 267 18.03 6.27 -3.67
N ASP A 268 19.19 5.78 -3.28
CA ASP A 268 19.96 4.84 -4.10
C ASP A 268 19.15 3.57 -4.35
N MET A 269 19.35 3.01 -5.54
CA MET A 269 18.71 1.75 -5.90
C MET A 269 19.43 0.63 -5.13
N PRO A 270 18.72 -0.14 -4.29
CA PRO A 270 19.35 -1.29 -3.65
C PRO A 270 19.71 -2.34 -4.73
N GLN A 271 20.76 -3.10 -4.48
CA GLN A 271 21.07 -4.28 -5.29
C GLN A 271 19.99 -5.33 -5.02
N VAL A 272 19.19 -5.67 -6.03
CA VAL A 272 18.09 -6.62 -5.89
C VAL A 272 18.30 -7.82 -6.80
N ASP A 273 18.47 -8.99 -6.18
CA ASP A 273 18.37 -10.28 -6.85
C ASP A 273 16.89 -10.66 -6.98
N MET A 274 16.32 -10.39 -8.15
CA MET A 274 14.92 -10.74 -8.48
C MET A 274 14.73 -12.22 -8.84
N THR A 275 15.78 -13.04 -8.75
CA THR A 275 15.68 -14.47 -9.09
C THR A 275 15.11 -15.28 -7.92
N TRP A 276 14.06 -16.05 -8.21
CA TRP A 276 13.47 -16.97 -7.25
C TRP A 276 14.30 -18.24 -7.18
N ARG A 277 14.79 -18.56 -5.98
CA ARG A 277 15.65 -19.72 -5.75
C ARG A 277 14.80 -20.95 -5.42
N GLN A 278 15.41 -22.13 -5.56
CA GLN A 278 14.76 -23.38 -5.15
C GLN A 278 14.44 -23.35 -3.64
N PRO A 279 13.18 -23.56 -3.24
CA PRO A 279 12.81 -23.65 -1.83
C PRO A 279 13.54 -24.81 -1.14
N ARG A 280 14.16 -24.54 0.01
CA ARG A 280 14.99 -25.49 0.77
C ARG A 280 14.13 -26.23 1.80
N ILE A 281 13.39 -27.22 1.35
CA ILE A 281 12.40 -27.94 2.18
C ILE A 281 12.98 -28.59 3.44
N LEU A 282 14.19 -29.16 3.38
CA LEU A 282 14.84 -29.77 4.55
C LEU A 282 15.17 -28.72 5.62
N ASP A 283 15.66 -27.56 5.19
CA ASP A 283 15.92 -26.43 6.10
C ASP A 283 14.61 -25.90 6.68
N PHE A 284 13.53 -25.85 5.88
CA PHE A 284 12.21 -25.44 6.34
C PHE A 284 11.64 -26.37 7.41
N ILE A 285 11.76 -27.69 7.23
CA ILE A 285 11.29 -28.67 8.22
C ILE A 285 12.02 -28.46 9.54
N ARG A 286 13.37 -28.42 9.52
CA ARG A 286 14.19 -28.17 10.71
C ARG A 286 13.85 -26.83 11.38
N TYR A 287 13.66 -25.79 10.57
CA TYR A 287 13.30 -24.46 11.05
C TYR A 287 11.92 -24.47 11.74
N SER A 288 10.90 -25.09 11.12
CA SER A 288 9.53 -25.16 11.62
C SER A 288 9.42 -25.98 12.90
N VAL A 289 10.12 -27.12 12.99
CA VAL A 289 10.18 -27.92 14.22
C VAL A 289 10.78 -27.11 15.37
N ARG A 290 11.90 -26.42 15.10
CA ARG A 290 12.63 -25.64 16.12
C ARG A 290 11.88 -24.40 16.60
N LEU A 291 11.25 -23.65 15.68
CA LEU A 291 10.74 -22.29 15.98
C LEU A 291 9.21 -22.18 16.01
N LEU A 292 8.50 -23.11 15.37
CA LEU A 292 7.03 -23.11 15.30
C LEU A 292 6.39 -24.28 16.04
N SER A 293 7.21 -25.19 16.60
CA SER A 293 6.76 -26.42 17.26
C SER A 293 5.88 -27.30 16.35
N TRP A 294 6.20 -27.36 15.06
CA TRP A 294 5.53 -28.25 14.10
C TRP A 294 6.17 -29.65 14.13
N THR A 295 5.41 -30.68 13.74
CA THR A 295 5.97 -32.01 13.43
C THR A 295 6.63 -32.01 12.05
N GLU A 296 7.56 -32.94 11.78
CA GLU A 296 8.20 -33.03 10.48
C GLU A 296 7.20 -33.30 9.35
N ASP A 297 6.26 -34.23 9.57
CA ASP A 297 5.18 -34.56 8.63
C ASP A 297 4.34 -33.32 8.27
N TYR A 298 3.94 -32.54 9.28
CA TYR A 298 3.12 -31.36 9.04
C TYR A 298 3.89 -30.29 8.28
N ALA A 299 5.17 -30.06 8.61
CA ALA A 299 6.02 -29.12 7.90
C ALA A 299 6.25 -29.54 6.44
N LEU A 300 6.47 -30.84 6.19
CA LEU A 300 6.59 -31.41 4.86
C LEU A 300 5.31 -31.17 4.05
N ASP A 301 4.15 -31.54 4.59
CA ASP A 301 2.86 -31.39 3.91
C ASP A 301 2.53 -29.92 3.56
N LYS A 302 2.88 -28.98 4.44
CA LYS A 302 2.66 -27.54 4.17
C LYS A 302 3.62 -26.95 3.14
N PHE A 303 4.83 -27.48 3.04
CA PHE A 303 5.85 -26.93 2.15
C PHE A 303 5.93 -27.63 0.80
N LEU A 304 5.54 -28.90 0.70
CA LEU A 304 5.60 -29.71 -0.52
C LEU A 304 4.91 -29.03 -1.72
N PRO A 305 3.73 -28.38 -1.58
CA PRO A 305 3.12 -27.63 -2.69
C PRO A 305 3.99 -26.48 -3.22
N LEU A 306 4.82 -25.84 -2.38
CA LEU A 306 5.74 -24.79 -2.83
C LEU A 306 6.89 -25.36 -3.65
N LEU A 307 7.48 -26.47 -3.18
CA LEU A 307 8.58 -27.14 -3.87
C LEU A 307 8.15 -27.67 -5.24
N THR A 308 7.07 -28.43 -5.27
CA THR A 308 6.52 -29.02 -6.50
C THR A 308 6.08 -27.94 -7.49
N ARG A 309 5.44 -26.87 -7.02
CA ARG A 309 5.11 -25.71 -7.85
C ARG A 309 6.36 -25.05 -8.43
N TRP A 310 7.39 -24.83 -7.62
CA TRP A 310 8.65 -24.26 -8.09
C TRP A 310 9.29 -25.15 -9.17
N HIS A 311 9.32 -26.48 -8.96
CA HIS A 311 9.83 -27.43 -9.95
C HIS A 311 9.06 -27.34 -11.27
N LEU A 312 7.72 -27.34 -11.24
CA LEU A 312 6.90 -27.23 -12.46
C LEU A 312 7.10 -25.91 -13.22
N LEU A 313 7.41 -24.82 -12.51
CA LEU A 313 7.71 -23.53 -13.11
C LEU A 313 9.14 -23.46 -13.68
N HIS A 314 10.08 -24.26 -13.17
CA HIS A 314 11.51 -24.18 -13.49
C HIS A 314 12.08 -25.47 -14.10
N THR A 315 11.24 -26.37 -14.62
CA THR A 315 11.66 -27.67 -15.17
C THR A 315 12.75 -27.54 -16.24
N ALA A 316 12.67 -26.56 -17.13
CA ALA A 316 13.67 -26.34 -18.18
C ALA A 316 15.05 -25.87 -17.68
N LYS A 317 15.13 -25.34 -16.45
CA LYS A 317 16.36 -24.77 -15.86
C LYS A 317 17.01 -25.65 -14.80
N THR A 318 16.30 -26.68 -14.34
CA THR A 318 16.76 -27.53 -13.24
C THR A 318 17.53 -28.71 -13.83
N SER A 319 18.84 -28.78 -13.59
CA SER A 319 19.60 -30.00 -13.89
C SER A 319 19.06 -31.16 -13.06
N ASP A 320 19.00 -32.37 -13.64
CA ASP A 320 18.42 -33.54 -12.97
C ASP A 320 19.06 -33.81 -11.60
N HIS A 321 20.34 -33.48 -11.41
CA HIS A 321 21.07 -33.67 -10.15
C HIS A 321 20.63 -32.77 -8.98
N ARG A 322 19.79 -31.73 -9.19
CA ARG A 322 19.27 -30.86 -8.12
C ARG A 322 17.79 -31.10 -7.80
N ARG A 323 17.17 -32.06 -8.48
CA ARG A 323 15.76 -32.39 -8.32
C ARG A 323 15.56 -33.23 -7.06
N LEU A 324 14.76 -32.74 -6.12
CA LEU A 324 14.39 -33.46 -4.90
C LEU A 324 13.15 -34.34 -5.07
N VAL A 325 12.25 -33.95 -5.99
CA VAL A 325 11.03 -34.70 -6.27
C VAL A 325 10.79 -34.82 -7.77
N SER A 326 10.30 -35.97 -8.21
CA SER A 326 9.90 -36.23 -9.61
C SER A 326 8.45 -36.68 -9.67
N ALA A 327 7.70 -36.26 -10.69
CA ALA A 327 6.31 -36.68 -10.81
C ALA A 327 6.25 -38.17 -11.20
N LEU A 328 5.73 -39.01 -10.31
CA LEU A 328 5.69 -40.45 -10.47
C LEU A 328 4.45 -40.89 -11.25
N ARG A 329 3.26 -40.47 -10.79
CA ARG A 329 1.98 -40.81 -11.44
C ARG A 329 0.86 -39.83 -11.12
N ILE A 330 -0.09 -39.72 -12.04
CA ILE A 330 -1.32 -38.94 -11.83
C ILE A 330 -2.38 -39.84 -11.22
N VAL A 331 -2.99 -39.40 -10.11
CA VAL A 331 -4.05 -40.13 -9.42
C VAL A 331 -5.40 -39.87 -10.07
N ARG A 332 -5.80 -38.60 -10.18
CA ARG A 332 -7.13 -38.20 -10.70
C ARG A 332 -7.21 -36.73 -11.07
N LYS A 333 -8.24 -36.41 -11.85
CA LYS A 333 -8.63 -35.02 -12.18
C LYS A 333 -9.25 -34.33 -10.97
N ARG A 334 -8.94 -33.05 -10.82
CA ARG A 334 -9.40 -32.14 -9.76
C ARG A 334 -9.84 -30.82 -10.36
N VAL A 335 -10.68 -30.10 -9.62
CA VAL A 335 -10.97 -28.70 -9.89
C VAL A 335 -10.74 -27.93 -8.61
N GLN A 336 -9.86 -26.94 -8.64
CA GLN A 336 -9.63 -26.02 -7.52
C GLN A 336 -10.00 -24.62 -7.96
N ARG A 337 -11.10 -24.08 -7.38
CA ARG A 337 -11.58 -22.71 -7.66
C ARG A 337 -11.76 -22.42 -9.16
N GLY A 338 -12.31 -23.39 -9.90
CA GLY A 338 -12.51 -23.29 -11.36
C GLY A 338 -11.29 -23.63 -12.21
N VAL A 339 -10.11 -23.84 -11.62
CA VAL A 339 -8.89 -24.25 -12.34
C VAL A 339 -8.85 -25.77 -12.44
N ALA A 340 -8.62 -26.28 -13.66
CA ALA A 340 -8.42 -27.70 -13.91
C ALA A 340 -7.05 -28.14 -13.34
N CYS A 341 -7.08 -29.05 -12.37
CA CYS A 341 -5.90 -29.56 -11.68
C CYS A 341 -5.82 -31.09 -11.76
N LEU A 342 -4.65 -31.62 -11.43
CA LEU A 342 -4.39 -33.04 -11.32
C LEU A 342 -3.77 -33.32 -9.95
N GLU A 343 -4.22 -34.38 -9.30
CA GLU A 343 -3.60 -34.92 -8.09
C GLU A 343 -2.44 -35.83 -8.49
N VAL A 344 -1.23 -35.52 -8.04
CA VAL A 344 0.02 -36.14 -8.48
C VAL A 344 0.73 -36.77 -7.29
N VAL A 345 1.19 -38.00 -7.47
CA VAL A 345 2.14 -38.65 -6.55
C VAL A 345 3.55 -38.34 -7.02
N TRP A 346 4.40 -37.98 -6.07
CA TRP A 346 5.79 -37.62 -6.30
C TRP A 346 6.73 -38.69 -5.74
N GLU A 347 7.80 -38.95 -6.46
CA GLU A 347 8.94 -39.75 -6.03
C GLU A 347 9.94 -38.86 -5.28
N ASP A 348 10.44 -39.33 -4.13
CA ASP A 348 11.53 -38.70 -3.38
C ASP A 348 12.88 -39.09 -3.98
N VAL A 349 13.44 -38.19 -4.81
CA VAL A 349 14.66 -38.46 -5.56
C VAL A 349 15.84 -38.49 -4.59
N GLY A 350 16.32 -39.69 -4.27
CA GLY A 350 17.44 -39.92 -3.35
C GLY A 350 17.04 -40.13 -1.89
N GLY A 351 15.75 -40.23 -1.56
CA GLY A 351 15.28 -40.60 -0.21
C GLY A 351 15.51 -39.54 0.87
N TRP A 352 15.74 -38.28 0.49
CA TRP A 352 16.09 -37.20 1.42
C TRP A 352 14.91 -36.71 2.24
N LEU A 353 13.69 -36.76 1.69
CA LEU A 353 12.48 -36.32 2.40
C LEU A 353 11.98 -37.41 3.33
N SER A 354 12.00 -38.65 2.85
CA SER A 354 11.54 -39.83 3.58
C SER A 354 12.41 -40.11 4.80
N SER A 355 13.70 -39.77 4.76
CA SER A 355 14.64 -39.95 5.89
C SER A 355 14.46 -38.92 7.01
N VAL A 356 13.79 -37.79 6.76
CA VAL A 356 13.55 -36.75 7.77
C VAL A 356 12.24 -36.99 8.54
N VAL A 357 11.31 -37.74 7.96
CA VAL A 357 10.04 -38.09 8.62
C VAL A 357 10.27 -39.28 9.55
N THR A 358 10.42 -39.04 10.84
CA THR A 358 10.81 -40.06 11.83
C THR A 358 9.63 -40.82 12.44
N GLU A 359 8.40 -40.29 12.34
CA GLU A 359 7.22 -40.83 13.04
C GLU A 359 6.41 -41.86 12.23
N ARG A 360 6.60 -41.97 10.90
CA ARG A 360 6.02 -43.05 10.10
C ARG A 360 6.86 -44.32 10.16
N LYS A 361 7.05 -44.88 11.36
CA LYS A 361 7.58 -46.23 11.51
C LYS A 361 6.53 -47.26 11.05
N GLY A 362 6.46 -47.50 9.74
CA GLY A 362 5.67 -48.59 9.15
C GLY A 362 4.95 -48.26 7.84
N ASP A 363 4.63 -46.99 7.59
CA ASP A 363 3.91 -46.55 6.38
C ASP A 363 4.84 -45.79 5.42
N GLU A 364 4.81 -46.17 4.14
CA GLU A 364 5.55 -45.51 3.07
C GLU A 364 5.14 -44.02 2.98
N VAL A 365 6.11 -43.10 2.97
CA VAL A 365 5.84 -41.65 2.86
C VAL A 365 5.36 -41.35 1.43
N VAL A 366 4.04 -41.29 1.24
CA VAL A 366 3.45 -40.93 -0.05
C VAL A 366 3.38 -39.40 -0.18
N LEU A 367 4.19 -38.84 -1.07
CA LEU A 367 4.20 -37.41 -1.38
C LEU A 367 3.10 -37.10 -2.40
N VAL A 368 2.10 -36.28 -2.04
CA VAL A 368 0.97 -35.95 -2.92
C VAL A 368 0.71 -34.45 -2.95
N THR A 369 0.55 -33.89 -4.15
CA THR A 369 0.06 -32.50 -4.32
C THR A 369 -1.01 -32.39 -5.40
N VAL A 370 -1.65 -31.24 -5.48
CA VAL A 370 -2.63 -30.90 -6.52
C VAL A 370 -2.12 -29.73 -7.33
N GLU A 371 -1.85 -29.97 -8.62
CA GLU A 371 -1.20 -29.00 -9.50
C GLU A 371 -2.07 -28.66 -10.72
N PRO A 372 -2.01 -27.42 -11.24
CA PRO A 372 -2.66 -27.07 -12.49
C PRO A 372 -2.21 -27.95 -13.62
N ARG A 373 -3.19 -28.40 -14.41
CA ARG A 373 -2.97 -29.26 -15.55
C ARG A 373 -1.96 -28.67 -16.54
N GLU A 374 -2.08 -27.39 -16.84
CA GLU A 374 -1.21 -26.67 -17.78
C GLU A 374 0.28 -26.75 -17.38
N LEU A 375 0.58 -26.59 -16.09
CA LEU A 375 1.96 -26.66 -15.60
C LEU A 375 2.53 -28.07 -15.71
N LEU A 376 1.71 -29.08 -15.43
CA LEU A 376 2.09 -30.49 -15.60
C LEU A 376 2.25 -30.88 -17.06
N GLU A 377 1.40 -30.41 -17.97
CA GLU A 377 1.52 -30.65 -19.41
C GLU A 377 2.83 -30.12 -19.96
N ARG A 378 3.26 -28.95 -19.50
CA ARG A 378 4.54 -28.36 -19.88
C ARG A 378 5.74 -29.12 -19.30
N ALA A 379 5.63 -29.60 -18.06
CA ALA A 379 6.74 -30.20 -17.33
C ALA A 379 6.90 -31.72 -17.58
N TYR A 380 5.79 -32.44 -17.68
CA TYR A 380 5.71 -33.90 -17.77
C TYR A 380 4.67 -34.32 -18.84
N PRO A 381 4.86 -33.97 -20.12
CA PRO A 381 3.87 -34.24 -21.17
C PRO A 381 3.57 -35.74 -21.33
N ARG A 382 4.61 -36.59 -21.28
CA ARG A 382 4.46 -38.06 -21.36
C ARG A 382 3.57 -38.61 -20.25
N LEU A 383 3.71 -38.09 -19.04
CA LEU A 383 2.92 -38.53 -17.90
C LEU A 383 1.42 -38.23 -18.08
N ILE A 384 1.10 -37.10 -18.71
CA ILE A 384 -0.28 -36.73 -19.06
C ILE A 384 -0.83 -37.67 -20.13
N GLU A 385 -0.04 -37.95 -21.17
CA GLU A 385 -0.44 -38.88 -22.23
C GLU A 385 -0.73 -40.29 -21.67
N ASP A 386 0.15 -40.80 -20.82
CA ASP A 386 -0.02 -42.08 -20.15
C ASP A 386 -1.33 -42.12 -19.35
N PHE A 387 -1.59 -41.08 -18.55
CA PHE A 387 -2.81 -40.97 -17.75
C PHE A 387 -4.09 -40.92 -18.60
N GLU A 388 -4.09 -40.18 -19.71
CA GLU A 388 -5.25 -40.11 -20.60
C GLU A 388 -5.43 -41.43 -21.38
N ARG A 389 -4.35 -42.09 -21.82
CA ARG A 389 -4.40 -43.43 -22.43
C ARG A 389 -5.02 -44.45 -21.48
N GLU A 390 -4.59 -44.47 -20.22
CA GLU A 390 -5.16 -45.36 -19.20
C GLU A 390 -6.65 -45.11 -18.95
N LYS A 391 -7.05 -43.82 -18.89
CA LYS A 391 -8.45 -43.41 -18.73
C LYS A 391 -9.31 -43.90 -19.90
N GLN A 392 -8.84 -43.72 -21.13
CA GLN A 392 -9.54 -44.19 -22.33
C GLN A 392 -9.65 -45.71 -22.37
N ALA A 393 -8.58 -46.44 -22.02
CA ALA A 393 -8.59 -47.90 -21.94
C ALA A 393 -9.58 -48.42 -20.89
N LYS A 394 -9.67 -47.77 -19.72
CA LYS A 394 -10.66 -48.09 -18.67
C LYS A 394 -12.10 -47.79 -19.13
N SER A 395 -12.32 -46.69 -19.86
CA SER A 395 -13.63 -46.35 -20.43
C SER A 395 -14.10 -47.39 -21.45
N LYS A 396 -13.23 -47.76 -22.41
CA LYS A 396 -13.52 -48.78 -23.42
C LYS A 396 -13.82 -50.16 -22.80
N LYS A 397 -13.06 -50.57 -21.77
CA LYS A 397 -13.35 -51.81 -21.01
C LYS A 397 -14.70 -51.75 -20.30
N GLY A 398 -15.08 -50.61 -19.73
CA GLY A 398 -16.38 -50.39 -19.08
C GLY A 398 -17.56 -50.44 -20.06
N GLU A 399 -17.40 -49.88 -21.25
CA GLU A 399 -18.40 -49.94 -22.33
C GLU A 399 -18.59 -51.37 -22.86
N ILE A 400 -17.49 -52.09 -23.11
CA ILE A 400 -17.54 -53.51 -23.53
C ILE A 400 -18.22 -54.37 -22.45
N PHE A 401 -17.96 -54.11 -21.17
CA PHE A 401 -18.60 -54.84 -20.09
C PHE A 401 -20.11 -54.54 -19.97
N ARG A 402 -20.54 -53.30 -20.23
CA ARG A 402 -21.97 -52.93 -20.30
C ARG A 402 -22.68 -53.55 -21.49
N MET A 403 -22.03 -53.62 -22.66
CA MET A 403 -22.59 -54.26 -23.86
C MET A 403 -22.73 -55.78 -23.73
N LYS A 404 -21.97 -56.44 -22.85
CA LYS A 404 -22.09 -57.89 -22.57
C LYS A 404 -23.13 -58.22 -21.49
N LYS A 405 -23.71 -57.22 -20.83
CA LYS A 405 -24.68 -57.38 -19.73
C LYS A 405 -26.13 -57.06 -20.12
N ASN A 406 -26.30 -56.43 -21.28
CA ASN A 406 -27.57 -56.31 -22.01
C ASN A 406 -27.59 -57.38 -23.10
#